data_AF-A0A5D2QH07-F1
#
_entry.id   AF-A0A5D2QH07-F1
#
_cell.length_a   1.000
_cell.length_b   1.000
_cell.length_c   1.000
_cell.angle_alpha   90.00
_cell.angle_beta   90.00
_cell.angle_gamma   90.00
#
_symmetry.space_group_name_H-M   'P 1'
#
loop_
_entity.id
_entity.type
_entity.pdbx_description
1 polymer ?
#
loop_
_entity_poly.entity_id
_entity_poly.type
_entity_poly.pdbx_seq_one_letter_code
_entity_poly.pdbx_strand_id
1 'polypeptide(L)'
;MRRVTQLVHTTAAAANVLSLLPNISTFCTPFVPISNNLSQDKFNFFSHTSLFLIRNQKWRQNMLLATRPLLKDGNLSINGKEVLKDVPENIVVMPLTDTSAFVGATSPHASCRHVFKLGVIKDVRLLCLFRFKLWWMIPRTGSSASDIPLETQMLLLEARQGPTSSQSTCIIFLPVLDGNFRSSLQGNSSDELEFCVESGDPAVVTLESLKAAFVNYGDHPFDLVKDSMMILEKQFGTYLAYHCLEIN
;
A
#
# COMPACT_ATOMS: atom_id res chain seq x y z
N MET A 1 -5.64 51.24 -55.07
CA MET A 1 -5.14 52.61 -54.79
C MET A 1 -5.89 53.12 -53.57
N ARG A 2 -5.37 53.55 -52.42
CA ARG A 2 -4.04 53.86 -51.82
C ARG A 2 -4.21 53.55 -50.30
N ARG A 3 -3.33 52.76 -49.67
CA ARG A 3 -2.27 53.15 -48.69
C ARG A 3 -2.68 54.15 -47.59
N VAL A 4 -2.24 54.14 -46.33
CA VAL A 4 -1.38 53.34 -45.40
C VAL A 4 -1.28 54.22 -44.14
N THR A 5 -1.33 53.69 -42.91
CA THR A 5 -0.48 54.10 -41.73
C THR A 5 -0.70 53.08 -40.59
N GLN A 6 0.15 52.05 -40.41
CA GLN A 6 1.40 51.93 -39.63
C GLN A 6 1.27 51.76 -38.09
N LEU A 7 1.80 50.60 -37.65
CA LEU A 7 2.61 50.26 -36.44
C LEU A 7 2.07 50.61 -35.03
N VAL A 8 2.24 49.80 -33.98
CA VAL A 8 3.50 49.26 -33.41
C VAL A 8 3.22 48.00 -32.55
N HIS A 9 4.11 47.02 -32.63
CA HIS A 9 4.24 45.89 -31.69
C HIS A 9 4.87 46.34 -30.37
N THR A 10 4.35 45.86 -29.23
CA THR A 10 5.17 45.67 -28.01
C THR A 10 4.64 44.52 -27.17
N THR A 11 5.57 43.62 -26.83
CA THR A 11 5.49 42.47 -25.92
C THR A 11 5.60 42.87 -24.44
N ALA A 12 5.26 41.93 -23.55
CA ALA A 12 5.47 41.86 -22.08
C ALA A 12 4.16 42.03 -21.28
N ALA A 13 3.90 41.35 -20.17
CA ALA A 13 4.47 40.17 -19.52
C ALA A 13 3.45 39.76 -18.44
N ALA A 14 3.51 38.50 -18.03
CA ALA A 14 2.70 37.91 -16.97
C ALA A 14 2.85 38.61 -15.61
N ALA A 15 1.74 38.93 -14.97
CA ALA A 15 1.56 38.96 -13.51
C ALA A 15 0.08 39.21 -13.20
N ASN A 16 -0.41 38.64 -12.11
CA ASN A 16 -1.72 38.88 -11.46
C ASN A 16 -2.91 38.06 -11.96
N VAL A 17 -3.00 36.80 -11.49
CA VAL A 17 -4.24 36.29 -10.86
C VAL A 17 -3.85 35.31 -9.74
N LEU A 18 -3.46 35.85 -8.59
CA LEU A 18 -3.26 35.07 -7.35
C LEU A 18 -3.73 35.93 -6.17
N SER A 19 -5.03 36.19 -6.16
CA SER A 19 -5.70 36.79 -5.01
C SER A 19 -7.19 36.46 -5.10
N LEU A 20 -7.56 35.24 -4.68
CA LEU A 20 -8.90 34.84 -4.24
C LEU A 20 -8.84 33.36 -3.81
N LEU A 21 -8.24 33.10 -2.65
CA LEU A 21 -8.52 31.90 -1.86
C LEU A 21 -8.88 32.37 -0.45
N PRO A 22 -10.02 31.94 0.12
CA PRO A 22 -10.40 32.30 1.48
C PRO A 22 -9.49 31.59 2.49
N ASN A 23 -9.08 32.33 3.52
CA ASN A 23 -8.44 31.81 4.72
C ASN A 23 -9.33 30.74 5.36
N ILE A 24 -8.92 29.46 5.26
CA ILE A 24 -9.48 28.39 6.09
C ILE A 24 -8.56 28.26 7.29
N SER A 25 -9.02 28.81 8.41
CA SER A 25 -8.43 28.62 9.73
C SER A 25 -8.39 27.13 10.06
N THR A 26 -7.21 26.63 10.39
CA THR A 26 -6.96 25.30 10.91
C THR A 26 -7.65 25.16 12.27
N PHE A 27 -8.82 24.54 12.32
CA PHE A 27 -9.39 24.04 13.58
C PHE A 27 -8.73 22.69 13.88
N CYS A 28 -7.63 22.73 14.63
CA CYS A 28 -7.14 21.58 15.37
C CYS A 28 -8.08 21.36 16.58
N THR A 29 -8.94 20.35 16.52
CA THR A 29 -9.60 19.84 17.72
C THR A 29 -8.66 18.86 18.41
N PRO A 30 -8.31 19.06 19.70
CA PRO A 30 -7.52 18.08 20.43
C PRO A 30 -8.38 16.84 20.73
N PHE A 31 -7.86 15.67 20.39
CA PHE A 31 -8.39 14.38 20.85
C PHE A 31 -8.14 14.29 22.36
N VAL A 32 -9.21 14.18 23.15
CA VAL A 32 -9.12 13.98 24.61
C VAL A 32 -8.99 12.47 24.87
N PRO A 33 -7.98 11.99 25.62
CA PRO A 33 -7.94 10.60 26.04
C PRO A 33 -8.94 10.38 27.17
N ILE A 34 -9.82 9.40 27.01
CA ILE A 34 -10.67 8.89 28.10
C ILE A 34 -9.77 8.16 29.10
N SER A 35 -9.72 8.67 30.32
CA SER A 35 -9.05 8.03 31.45
C SER A 35 -9.86 6.83 31.93
N ASN A 36 -9.33 5.62 31.79
CA ASN A 36 -9.78 4.45 32.53
C ASN A 36 -8.79 4.16 33.66
N ASN A 37 -9.18 4.52 34.89
CA ASN A 37 -8.61 3.92 36.10
C ASN A 37 -9.62 2.92 36.64
N LEU A 38 -9.33 1.62 36.54
CA LEU A 38 -9.67 0.68 37.61
C LEU A 38 -8.87 -0.64 37.50
N SER A 39 -8.11 -0.88 38.57
CA SER A 39 -7.67 -2.14 39.16
C SER A 39 -6.70 -3.07 38.42
N GLN A 40 -5.52 -3.15 39.05
CA GLN A 40 -4.55 -4.24 38.95
C GLN A 40 -5.20 -5.55 39.38
N ASP A 41 -5.19 -6.56 38.52
CA ASP A 41 -5.28 -7.95 38.95
C ASP A 41 -4.11 -8.75 38.38
N LYS A 42 -3.31 -9.29 39.31
CA LYS A 42 -2.22 -10.23 39.07
C LYS A 42 -2.79 -11.52 38.49
N PHE A 43 -2.33 -11.93 37.32
CA PHE A 43 -2.47 -13.32 36.89
C PHE A 43 -1.11 -13.98 36.70
N ASN A 44 -0.96 -15.08 37.43
CA ASN A 44 0.26 -15.84 37.65
C ASN A 44 0.72 -16.58 36.39
N PHE A 45 2.03 -16.60 36.27
CA PHE A 45 2.85 -17.39 35.38
C PHE A 45 2.64 -18.89 35.65
N PHE A 46 2.17 -19.65 34.65
CA PHE A 46 2.28 -21.11 34.64
C PHE A 46 3.00 -21.54 33.37
N SER A 47 4.21 -22.06 33.57
CA SER A 47 5.05 -22.70 32.57
C SER A 47 4.48 -24.05 32.18
N HIS A 48 4.10 -24.23 30.93
CA HIS A 48 3.93 -25.55 30.33
C HIS A 48 5.13 -25.85 29.43
N THR A 49 6.08 -26.60 30.00
CA THR A 49 7.18 -27.23 29.29
C THR A 49 6.60 -28.26 28.31
N SER A 50 6.60 -27.97 27.02
CA SER A 50 6.31 -28.95 25.98
C SER A 50 7.62 -29.40 25.35
N LEU A 51 7.96 -30.68 25.55
CA LEU A 51 9.13 -31.34 24.98
C LEU A 51 8.96 -31.43 23.45
N PHE A 52 9.71 -30.62 22.71
CA PHE A 52 9.80 -30.74 21.26
C PHE A 52 10.72 -31.90 20.89
N LEU A 53 10.14 -33.01 20.42
CA LEU A 53 10.85 -34.08 19.72
C LEU A 53 11.36 -33.54 18.38
N ILE A 54 12.68 -33.32 18.28
CA ILE A 54 13.35 -32.99 17.02
C ILE A 54 13.38 -34.26 16.16
N ARG A 55 12.43 -34.37 15.23
CA ARG A 55 12.45 -35.38 14.17
C ARG A 55 13.32 -34.84 13.03
N ASN A 56 14.56 -35.30 12.96
CA ASN A 56 15.44 -35.11 11.82
C ASN A 56 14.74 -35.60 10.53
N GLN A 57 14.28 -34.66 9.71
CA GLN A 57 13.76 -34.95 8.37
C GLN A 57 14.79 -34.48 7.34
N LYS A 58 15.42 -35.47 6.72
CA LYS A 58 16.34 -35.35 5.60
C LYS A 58 15.60 -34.72 4.42
N TRP A 59 15.95 -33.49 4.09
CA TRP A 59 15.36 -32.73 2.99
C TRP A 59 15.59 -33.45 1.65
N ARG A 60 14.50 -33.90 1.01
CA ARG A 60 14.48 -34.24 -0.41
C ARG A 60 14.16 -32.96 -1.17
N GLN A 61 15.03 -32.55 -2.08
CA GLN A 61 14.74 -31.43 -2.97
C GLN A 61 13.67 -31.85 -3.97
N ASN A 62 12.42 -31.48 -3.68
CA ASN A 62 11.37 -31.40 -4.68
C ASN A 62 11.22 -29.93 -5.03
N MET A 63 11.19 -29.60 -6.33
CA MET A 63 10.87 -28.24 -6.80
C MET A 63 9.54 -27.78 -6.19
N LEU A 64 9.61 -26.91 -5.18
CA LEU A 64 8.48 -26.07 -4.81
C LEU A 64 8.44 -24.95 -5.86
N LEU A 65 7.58 -25.09 -6.86
CA LEU A 65 7.10 -23.92 -7.61
C LEU A 65 6.59 -22.94 -6.55
N ALA A 66 7.32 -21.83 -6.34
CA ALA A 66 7.06 -20.90 -5.26
C ALA A 66 5.72 -20.19 -5.54
N THR A 67 4.66 -20.72 -4.93
CA THR A 67 3.34 -20.09 -4.87
C THR A 67 3.38 -18.81 -4.03
N ARG A 68 4.20 -18.83 -2.98
CA ARG A 68 4.33 -17.73 -2.01
C ARG A 68 4.95 -16.47 -2.61
N PRO A 69 4.51 -15.26 -2.19
CA PRO A 69 5.22 -14.03 -2.47
C PRO A 69 6.69 -14.13 -2.05
N LEU A 70 7.59 -13.89 -3.00
CA LEU A 70 9.03 -14.06 -2.84
C LEU A 70 9.76 -12.82 -3.39
N LEU A 71 10.58 -12.21 -2.55
CA LEU A 71 11.54 -11.20 -2.96
C LEU A 71 12.86 -11.87 -3.34
N LYS A 72 13.29 -11.74 -4.58
CA LYS A 72 14.56 -12.29 -5.07
C LYS A 72 15.14 -11.39 -6.16
N ASP A 73 16.45 -11.11 -6.07
CA ASP A 73 17.19 -10.35 -7.09
C ASP A 73 16.53 -9.00 -7.43
N GLY A 74 15.97 -8.30 -6.43
CA GLY A 74 15.28 -7.01 -6.62
C GLY A 74 13.88 -7.11 -7.25
N ASN A 75 13.32 -8.32 -7.37
CA ASN A 75 12.00 -8.55 -7.96
C ASN A 75 11.07 -9.23 -6.95
N LEU A 76 9.85 -8.68 -6.81
CA LEU A 76 8.78 -9.36 -6.08
C LEU A 76 8.03 -10.25 -7.06
N SER A 77 8.10 -11.56 -6.82
CA SER A 77 7.39 -12.56 -7.61
C SER A 77 6.30 -13.23 -6.80
N ILE A 78 5.16 -13.49 -7.44
CA ILE A 78 4.02 -14.18 -6.85
C ILE A 78 3.56 -15.26 -7.82
N ASN A 79 3.42 -16.50 -7.36
CA ASN A 79 3.07 -17.65 -8.20
C ASN A 79 4.00 -17.79 -9.44
N GLY A 80 5.30 -17.59 -9.25
CA GLY A 80 6.30 -17.62 -10.32
C GLY A 80 6.21 -16.46 -11.34
N LYS A 81 5.33 -15.48 -11.13
CA LYS A 81 5.18 -14.30 -11.98
C LYS A 81 5.78 -13.08 -11.31
N GLU A 82 6.58 -12.33 -12.06
CA GLU A 82 7.11 -11.06 -11.60
C GLU A 82 6.00 -10.01 -11.52
N VAL A 83 5.89 -9.35 -10.36
CA VAL A 83 4.83 -8.38 -10.04
C VAL A 83 5.40 -6.98 -9.92
N LEU A 84 6.53 -6.85 -9.23
CA LEU A 84 7.27 -5.59 -9.08
C LEU A 84 8.73 -5.83 -9.46
N LYS A 85 9.25 -4.88 -10.24
CA LYS A 85 10.68 -4.77 -10.56
C LYS A 85 11.35 -3.71 -9.70
N ASP A 86 12.67 -3.71 -9.64
CA ASP A 86 13.47 -2.67 -8.98
C ASP A 86 13.02 -2.40 -7.52
N VAL A 87 12.69 -3.48 -6.81
CA VAL A 87 12.30 -3.47 -5.39
C VAL A 87 13.51 -3.11 -4.54
N PRO A 88 13.46 -2.02 -3.75
CA PRO A 88 14.58 -1.61 -2.88
C PRO A 88 14.91 -2.63 -1.78
N GLU A 89 16.17 -2.62 -1.31
CA GLU A 89 16.66 -3.54 -0.27
C GLU A 89 15.98 -3.36 1.10
N ASN A 90 15.47 -2.17 1.38
CA ASN A 90 14.79 -1.87 2.64
C ASN A 90 13.33 -2.35 2.67
N ILE A 91 12.84 -2.97 1.58
CA ILE A 91 11.52 -3.60 1.54
C ILE A 91 11.54 -4.94 2.25
N VAL A 92 10.58 -5.13 3.15
CA VAL A 92 10.40 -6.35 3.93
C VAL A 92 9.14 -7.06 3.46
N VAL A 93 9.25 -8.36 3.20
CA VAL A 93 8.11 -9.22 2.87
C VAL A 93 7.95 -10.24 3.99
N MET A 94 6.79 -10.23 4.65
CA MET A 94 6.43 -11.16 5.71
C MET A 94 5.33 -12.12 5.20
N PRO A 95 5.68 -13.36 4.81
CA PRO A 95 4.70 -14.34 4.37
C PRO A 95 3.65 -14.61 5.45
N LEU A 96 2.38 -14.70 5.05
CA LEU A 96 1.25 -14.97 5.95
C LEU A 96 0.58 -16.30 5.64
N THR A 97 0.22 -16.52 4.38
CA THR A 97 -0.32 -17.80 3.89
C THR A 97 0.48 -18.27 2.67
N ASP A 98 0.06 -19.36 2.03
CA ASP A 98 0.68 -19.79 0.77
C ASP A 98 0.46 -18.79 -0.37
N THR A 99 -0.54 -17.91 -0.26
CA THR A 99 -0.92 -16.94 -1.29
C THR A 99 -0.73 -15.49 -0.88
N SER A 100 -0.49 -15.22 0.40
CA SER A 100 -0.50 -13.86 0.93
C SER A 100 0.72 -13.53 1.78
N ALA A 101 1.05 -12.25 1.83
CA ALA A 101 2.12 -11.68 2.63
C ALA A 101 1.77 -10.25 3.04
N PHE A 102 2.40 -9.79 4.11
CA PHE A 102 2.54 -8.36 4.35
C PHE A 102 3.82 -7.84 3.67
N VAL A 103 3.74 -6.62 3.17
CA VAL A 103 4.85 -5.87 2.59
C VAL A 103 5.01 -4.59 3.40
N GLY A 104 6.25 -4.31 3.78
CA GLY A 104 6.62 -3.18 4.60
C GLY A 104 8.00 -2.66 4.24
N ALA A 105 8.51 -1.71 5.02
CA ALA A 105 9.85 -1.16 4.85
C ALA A 105 10.43 -0.63 6.16
N THR A 106 11.75 -0.52 6.17
CA THR A 106 12.53 0.16 7.21
C THR A 106 13.15 1.46 6.67
N SER A 107 13.41 2.39 7.58
CA SER A 107 14.00 3.71 7.33
C SER A 107 15.13 3.99 8.33
N PRO A 108 16.23 4.64 7.90
CA PRO A 108 17.31 5.04 8.81
C PRO A 108 16.91 6.22 9.73
N HIS A 109 15.82 6.91 9.44
CA HIS A 109 15.40 8.11 10.17
C HIS A 109 13.98 7.98 10.67
N ALA A 110 13.72 8.37 11.91
CA ALA A 110 12.37 8.33 12.45
C ALA A 110 11.54 9.48 11.85
N SER A 111 10.30 9.19 11.45
CA SER A 111 9.38 10.20 10.93
C SER A 111 7.94 9.84 11.27
N CYS A 112 7.08 10.85 11.38
CA CYS A 112 5.63 10.70 11.45
C CYS A 112 5.02 10.39 10.07
N ARG A 113 5.79 10.59 8.99
CA ARG A 113 5.41 10.31 7.61
C ARG A 113 6.59 9.74 6.81
N HIS A 114 6.39 8.58 6.21
CA HIS A 114 7.32 7.95 5.28
C HIS A 114 6.67 7.74 3.92
N VAL A 115 7.47 7.83 2.85
CA VAL A 115 7.08 7.37 1.51
C VAL A 115 8.16 6.40 1.06
N PHE A 116 7.78 5.14 0.86
CA PHE A 116 8.70 4.09 0.46
C PHE A 116 8.35 3.61 -0.93
N LYS A 117 9.36 3.52 -1.81
CA LYS A 117 9.26 2.85 -3.10
C LYS A 117 9.15 1.35 -2.88
N LEU A 118 8.13 0.70 -3.45
CA LEU A 118 8.01 -0.76 -3.48
C LEU A 118 8.65 -1.35 -4.73
N GLY A 119 8.66 -0.62 -5.84
CA GLY A 119 9.15 -1.12 -7.12
C GLY A 119 8.46 -0.44 -8.29
N VAL A 120 8.65 -0.96 -9.50
CA VAL A 120 8.15 -0.38 -10.75
C VAL A 120 7.03 -1.24 -11.33
N ILE A 121 5.96 -0.60 -11.79
CA ILE A 121 4.84 -1.23 -12.51
C ILE A 121 4.68 -0.57 -13.87
N LYS A 122 4.82 -1.34 -14.95
CA LYS A 122 4.55 -0.93 -16.33
C LYS A 122 3.88 -2.06 -17.12
N ASP A 123 3.11 -1.70 -18.14
CA ASP A 123 2.49 -2.63 -19.10
C ASP A 123 1.58 -3.71 -18.49
N VAL A 124 0.94 -3.40 -17.36
CA VAL A 124 -0.04 -4.28 -16.69
C VAL A 124 -1.46 -3.77 -16.93
N ARG A 125 -2.49 -4.56 -16.61
CA ARG A 125 -3.84 -3.99 -16.42
C ARG A 125 -4.04 -3.77 -14.93
N LEU A 126 -4.43 -2.56 -14.54
CA LEU A 126 -4.71 -2.25 -13.14
C LEU A 126 -6.06 -1.58 -12.96
N LEU A 127 -6.63 -1.80 -11.78
CA LEU A 127 -7.78 -1.12 -11.21
C LEU A 127 -7.38 -0.67 -9.81
N CYS A 128 -7.59 0.60 -9.49
CA CYS A 128 -7.37 1.13 -8.14
C CYS A 128 -8.64 1.81 -7.61
N LEU A 129 -8.82 1.77 -6.29
CA LEU A 129 -9.79 2.61 -5.57
C LEU A 129 -9.01 3.62 -4.75
N PHE A 130 -9.25 4.90 -5.01
CA PHE A 130 -8.52 5.98 -4.35
C PHE A 130 -9.47 7.02 -3.78
N ARG A 131 -9.02 7.67 -2.71
CA ARG A 131 -9.82 8.66 -1.98
C ARG A 131 -9.77 10.01 -2.71
N PHE A 132 -10.83 10.31 -3.46
CA PHE A 132 -10.98 11.58 -4.17
C PHE A 132 -11.54 12.70 -3.27
N LYS A 133 -12.35 12.35 -2.27
CA LYS A 133 -12.80 13.23 -1.18
C LYS A 133 -12.79 12.45 0.13
N LEU A 134 -12.81 13.14 1.27
CA LEU A 134 -12.79 12.52 2.61
C LEU A 134 -13.73 11.31 2.73
N TRP A 135 -14.96 11.46 2.22
CA TRP A 135 -16.05 10.47 2.26
C TRP A 135 -16.29 9.77 0.92
N TRP A 136 -15.34 9.81 -0.03
CA TRP A 136 -15.54 9.21 -1.36
C TRP A 136 -14.28 8.56 -1.92
N MET A 137 -14.38 7.25 -2.19
CA MET A 137 -13.47 6.56 -3.09
C MET A 137 -14.08 6.42 -4.48
N ILE A 138 -13.25 6.54 -5.52
CA ILE A 138 -13.66 6.29 -6.90
C ILE A 138 -12.68 5.33 -7.58
N PRO A 139 -13.16 4.51 -8.53
CA PRO A 139 -12.28 3.63 -9.29
C PRO A 139 -11.51 4.40 -10.37
N ARG A 140 -10.28 3.95 -10.63
CA ARG A 140 -9.51 4.31 -11.82
C ARG A 140 -8.80 3.09 -12.38
N THR A 141 -8.87 2.93 -13.69
CA THR A 141 -8.08 1.96 -14.44
C THR A 141 -6.81 2.59 -14.99
N GLY A 142 -5.81 1.77 -15.27
CA GLY A 142 -4.54 2.23 -15.81
C GLY A 142 -3.70 1.09 -16.35
N SER A 143 -2.44 1.42 -16.66
CA SER A 143 -1.47 0.45 -17.15
C SER A 143 -0.08 0.53 -16.54
N SER A 144 0.17 1.52 -15.68
CA SER A 144 1.46 1.76 -15.04
C SER A 144 1.28 2.38 -13.65
N ALA A 145 2.31 2.38 -12.80
CA ALA A 145 2.17 3.00 -11.48
C ALA A 145 1.86 4.49 -11.57
N SER A 146 2.32 5.21 -12.59
CA SER A 146 2.01 6.63 -12.76
C SER A 146 0.51 6.94 -12.93
N ASP A 147 -0.30 5.92 -13.26
CA ASP A 147 -1.76 6.03 -13.28
C ASP A 147 -2.41 5.95 -11.88
N ILE A 148 -1.67 5.51 -10.85
CA ILE A 148 -2.17 5.26 -9.49
C ILE A 148 -2.19 6.58 -8.71
N PRO A 149 -3.37 7.11 -8.36
CA PRO A 149 -3.46 8.37 -7.63
C PRO A 149 -2.93 8.25 -6.19
N LEU A 150 -2.59 9.41 -5.62
CA LEU A 150 -2.38 9.55 -4.17
C LEU A 150 -3.58 9.00 -3.39
N GLU A 151 -3.34 8.51 -2.18
CA GLU A 151 -4.38 7.99 -1.29
C GLU A 151 -5.16 6.80 -1.86
N THR A 152 -4.51 5.96 -2.67
CA THR A 152 -5.10 4.68 -3.14
C THR A 152 -5.22 3.70 -1.98
N GLN A 153 -6.41 3.16 -1.75
CA GLN A 153 -6.75 2.22 -0.65
C GLN A 153 -6.95 0.78 -1.12
N MET A 154 -6.95 0.54 -2.43
CA MET A 154 -6.92 -0.79 -3.01
C MET A 154 -6.30 -0.70 -4.39
N LEU A 155 -5.40 -1.63 -4.70
CA LEU A 155 -4.84 -1.80 -6.03
C LEU A 155 -4.99 -3.26 -6.44
N LEU A 156 -5.64 -3.48 -7.58
CA LEU A 156 -5.78 -4.77 -8.22
C LEU A 156 -4.99 -4.75 -9.52
N LEU A 157 -4.07 -5.70 -9.66
CA LEU A 157 -3.23 -5.89 -10.84
C LEU A 157 -3.60 -7.20 -11.50
N GLU A 158 -3.53 -7.22 -12.82
CA GLU A 158 -3.59 -8.44 -13.59
C GLU A 158 -2.18 -8.82 -14.08
N ALA A 159 -1.64 -9.88 -13.51
CA ALA A 159 -0.40 -10.48 -13.99
C ALA A 159 -0.71 -11.27 -15.27
N ARG A 160 -0.36 -10.67 -16.42
CA ARG A 160 -0.48 -11.32 -17.72
C ARG A 160 0.34 -12.60 -17.70
N GLN A 161 -0.34 -13.66 -18.08
CA GLN A 161 0.29 -14.95 -18.27
C GLN A 161 0.77 -15.00 -19.75
N GLY A 162 1.84 -15.75 -20.03
CA GLY A 162 2.44 -15.79 -21.37
C GLY A 162 1.44 -16.19 -22.48
N PRO A 163 1.86 -16.19 -23.75
CA PRO A 163 0.96 -16.32 -24.91
C PRO A 163 0.09 -17.60 -24.96
N THR A 164 0.33 -18.59 -24.09
CA THR A 164 -0.28 -19.93 -24.12
C THR A 164 -1.36 -20.18 -23.06
N SER A 165 -1.63 -19.23 -22.17
CA SER A 165 -2.50 -19.45 -21.01
C SER A 165 -3.71 -18.51 -21.00
N SER A 166 -4.89 -19.09 -20.91
CA SER A 166 -6.18 -18.39 -20.86
C SER A 166 -6.54 -17.85 -19.47
N GLN A 167 -5.76 -18.15 -18.43
CA GLN A 167 -6.04 -17.73 -17.06
C GLN A 167 -5.16 -16.55 -16.64
N SER A 168 -5.78 -15.43 -16.29
CA SER A 168 -5.11 -14.27 -15.69
C SER A 168 -5.00 -14.46 -14.18
N THR A 169 -3.81 -14.20 -13.60
CA THR A 169 -3.69 -14.15 -12.13
C THR A 169 -3.90 -12.72 -11.70
N CYS A 170 -4.87 -12.53 -10.80
CA CYS A 170 -5.13 -11.26 -10.16
C CYS A 170 -4.28 -11.16 -8.89
N ILE A 171 -3.74 -9.97 -8.63
CA ILE A 171 -2.96 -9.65 -7.43
C ILE A 171 -3.58 -8.42 -6.81
N ILE A 172 -3.84 -8.47 -5.51
CA ILE A 172 -4.41 -7.36 -4.77
C ILE A 172 -3.39 -6.84 -3.76
N PHE A 173 -3.29 -5.51 -3.67
CA PHE A 173 -2.61 -4.79 -2.60
C PHE A 173 -3.66 -4.01 -1.82
N LEU A 174 -3.63 -4.21 -0.50
CA LEU A 174 -4.51 -3.54 0.45
C LEU A 174 -3.62 -2.86 1.49
N PRO A 175 -3.48 -1.53 1.45
CA PRO A 175 -2.99 -0.77 2.59
C PRO A 175 -3.71 -1.19 3.88
N VAL A 176 -2.95 -1.40 4.94
CA VAL A 176 -3.50 -1.73 6.26
C VAL A 176 -2.89 -0.85 7.35
N LEU A 177 -3.50 -0.88 8.54
CA LEU A 177 -2.97 -0.22 9.72
C LEU A 177 -1.81 -1.01 10.32
N ASP A 178 -0.74 -0.30 10.70
CA ASP A 178 0.40 -0.86 11.42
C ASP A 178 0.63 -0.03 12.70
N GLY A 179 0.00 -0.48 13.79
CA GLY A 179 -0.07 0.29 15.03
C GLY A 179 -0.81 1.61 14.84
N ASN A 180 -0.15 2.74 15.13
CA ASN A 180 -0.71 4.08 15.02
C ASN A 180 -0.58 4.68 13.61
N PHE A 181 -0.07 3.91 12.64
CA PHE A 181 0.20 4.41 11.31
C PHE A 181 -0.80 3.85 10.30
N ARG A 182 -1.38 4.76 9.51
CA ARG A 182 -2.14 4.41 8.31
C ARG A 182 -1.20 4.33 7.13
N SER A 183 -1.54 3.47 6.19
CA SER A 183 -0.85 3.36 4.91
C SER A 183 -1.78 3.74 3.76
N SER A 184 -1.21 4.17 2.64
CA SER A 184 -1.90 4.32 1.36
C SER A 184 -0.93 4.05 0.23
N LEU A 185 -1.45 3.73 -0.96
CA LEU A 185 -0.64 3.59 -2.17
C LEU A 185 -0.68 4.86 -3.01
N GLN A 186 0.37 5.04 -3.79
CA GLN A 186 0.45 6.05 -4.83
C GLN A 186 1.46 5.61 -5.88
N GLY A 187 1.38 6.17 -7.08
CA GLY A 187 2.50 6.13 -8.00
C GLY A 187 3.05 7.50 -8.32
N ASN A 188 4.22 7.51 -8.97
CA ASN A 188 4.93 8.72 -9.33
C ASN A 188 5.25 8.78 -10.84
N SER A 189 5.88 9.87 -11.28
CA SER A 189 6.21 10.11 -12.70
C SER A 189 7.23 9.13 -13.28
N SER A 190 7.88 8.31 -12.45
CA SER A 190 8.88 7.31 -12.84
C SER A 190 8.30 5.90 -12.92
N ASP A 191 6.96 5.76 -12.84
CA ASP A 191 6.25 4.48 -12.75
C ASP A 191 6.64 3.64 -11.53
N GLU A 192 7.05 4.30 -10.44
CA GLU A 192 7.31 3.65 -9.17
C GLU A 192 6.03 3.60 -8.36
N LEU A 193 5.68 2.41 -7.88
CA LEU A 193 4.67 2.22 -6.84
C LEU A 193 5.31 2.55 -5.49
N GLU A 194 4.60 3.35 -4.70
CA GLU A 194 5.00 3.76 -3.37
C GLU A 194 3.88 3.47 -2.37
N PHE A 195 4.24 3.19 -1.12
CA PHE A 195 3.31 3.32 0.00
C PHE A 195 3.70 4.51 0.87
N CYS A 196 2.70 5.32 1.23
CA CYS A 196 2.82 6.41 2.18
C CYS A 196 2.33 5.91 3.54
N VAL A 197 3.18 5.95 4.55
CA VAL A 197 2.87 5.58 5.94
C VAL A 197 2.86 6.84 6.79
N GLU A 198 1.77 7.10 7.51
CA GLU A 198 1.66 8.30 8.33
C GLU A 198 0.83 8.09 9.60
N SER A 199 1.24 8.74 10.69
CA SER A 199 0.51 8.72 11.97
C SER A 199 -0.54 9.84 12.07
N GLY A 200 -0.34 10.94 11.34
CA GLY A 200 -1.13 12.16 11.50
C GLY A 200 -0.76 13.01 12.72
N ASP A 201 0.24 12.59 13.51
CA ASP A 201 0.75 13.33 14.68
C ASP A 201 2.29 13.44 14.58
N PRO A 202 2.87 14.66 14.49
CA PRO A 202 4.32 14.87 14.45
C PRO A 202 5.09 14.26 15.63
N ALA A 203 4.44 14.06 16.79
CA ALA A 203 5.06 13.44 17.96
C ALA A 203 5.11 11.90 17.86
N VAL A 204 4.27 11.29 17.03
CA VAL A 204 4.22 9.84 16.84
C VAL A 204 5.06 9.49 15.61
N VAL A 205 6.30 9.08 15.85
CA VAL A 205 7.30 8.75 14.82
C VAL A 205 7.66 7.27 14.84
N THR A 206 8.02 6.73 13.67
CA THR A 206 8.52 5.35 13.53
C THR A 206 9.75 5.29 12.63
N LEU A 207 10.56 4.26 12.80
CA LEU A 207 11.65 3.89 11.88
C LEU A 207 11.20 2.87 10.82
N GLU A 208 10.04 2.24 11.00
CA GLU A 208 9.58 1.16 10.13
C GLU A 208 8.06 1.05 10.09
N SER A 209 7.59 0.37 9.06
CA SER A 209 6.26 -0.24 9.03
C SER A 209 6.38 -1.57 8.32
N LEU A 210 6.29 -2.66 9.07
CA LEU A 210 6.52 -4.02 8.57
C LEU A 210 5.27 -4.60 7.89
N LYS A 211 4.10 -4.02 8.16
CA LYS A 211 2.82 -4.47 7.62
C LYS A 211 2.11 -3.43 6.78
N ALA A 212 2.82 -2.46 6.20
CA ALA A 212 2.20 -1.34 5.48
C ALA A 212 1.13 -1.78 4.45
N ALA A 213 1.37 -2.83 3.66
CA ALA A 213 0.38 -3.34 2.73
C ALA A 213 0.24 -4.86 2.83
N PHE A 214 -0.99 -5.35 2.81
CA PHE A 214 -1.29 -6.76 2.58
C PHE A 214 -1.34 -7.05 1.09
N VAL A 215 -0.75 -8.17 0.68
CA VAL A 215 -0.71 -8.64 -0.70
C VAL A 215 -1.24 -10.06 -0.76
N ASN A 216 -2.11 -10.34 -1.75
CA ASN A 216 -2.64 -11.67 -2.02
C ASN A 216 -2.83 -11.86 -3.53
N TYR A 217 -2.96 -13.10 -3.98
CA TYR A 217 -3.28 -13.41 -5.37
C TYR A 217 -4.32 -14.52 -5.51
N GLY A 218 -4.99 -14.53 -6.66
CA GLY A 218 -5.99 -15.52 -7.01
C GLY A 218 -6.40 -15.40 -8.48
N ASP A 219 -7.20 -16.34 -8.96
CA ASP A 219 -7.57 -16.40 -10.38
C ASP A 219 -8.79 -15.54 -10.72
N HIS A 220 -9.65 -15.27 -9.73
CA HIS A 220 -10.87 -14.51 -9.90
C HIS A 220 -10.89 -13.30 -8.96
N PRO A 221 -11.09 -12.07 -9.47
CA PRO A 221 -10.87 -10.86 -8.68
C PRO A 221 -11.88 -10.67 -7.54
N PHE A 222 -13.13 -11.13 -7.70
CA PHE A 222 -14.15 -11.00 -6.66
C PHE A 222 -13.90 -11.95 -5.48
N ASP A 223 -13.50 -13.19 -5.77
CA ASP A 223 -13.12 -14.14 -4.73
C ASP A 223 -11.84 -13.69 -4.05
N LEU A 224 -10.88 -13.16 -4.81
CA LEU A 224 -9.64 -12.60 -4.26
C LEU A 224 -9.92 -11.47 -3.26
N VAL A 225 -10.80 -10.52 -3.57
CA VAL A 225 -11.17 -9.46 -2.64
C VAL A 225 -11.80 -10.06 -1.38
N LYS A 226 -12.78 -10.95 -1.55
CA LYS A 226 -13.49 -11.59 -0.43
C LYS A 226 -12.53 -12.36 0.49
N ASP A 227 -11.70 -13.22 -0.07
CA ASP A 227 -10.75 -14.05 0.67
C ASP A 227 -9.71 -13.19 1.38
N SER A 228 -9.26 -12.11 0.73
CA SER A 228 -8.34 -11.14 1.35
C SER A 228 -8.96 -10.46 2.58
N MET A 229 -10.23 -10.05 2.50
CA MET A 229 -10.93 -9.48 3.66
C MET A 229 -11.09 -10.49 4.78
N MET A 230 -11.41 -11.76 4.47
CA MET A 230 -11.50 -12.82 5.48
C MET A 230 -10.15 -13.08 6.17
N ILE A 231 -9.05 -13.04 5.42
CA ILE A 231 -7.70 -13.18 5.98
C ILE A 231 -7.39 -11.99 6.90
N LEU A 232 -7.66 -10.76 6.46
CA LEU A 232 -7.41 -9.55 7.25
C LEU A 232 -8.25 -9.50 8.52
N GLU A 233 -9.53 -9.88 8.44
CA GLU A 233 -10.41 -10.00 9.60
C GLU A 233 -9.85 -11.00 10.63
N LYS A 234 -9.28 -12.12 10.18
CA LYS A 234 -8.62 -13.07 11.08
C LYS A 234 -7.35 -12.51 11.73
N GLN A 235 -6.61 -11.64 11.03
CA GLN A 235 -5.36 -11.05 11.54
C GLN A 235 -5.59 -9.88 12.50
N PHE A 236 -6.54 -8.99 12.18
CA PHE A 236 -6.73 -7.72 12.88
C PHE A 236 -8.07 -7.63 13.63
N GLY A 237 -8.97 -8.60 13.44
CA GLY A 237 -10.36 -8.51 13.89
C GLY A 237 -11.22 -7.71 12.90
N THR A 238 -12.54 -7.88 13.01
CA THR A 238 -13.53 -7.34 12.08
C THR A 238 -13.44 -5.82 11.90
N TYR A 239 -13.36 -5.06 13.00
CA TYR A 239 -13.35 -3.59 12.94
C TYR A 239 -12.14 -3.01 12.19
N LEU A 240 -10.95 -3.55 12.45
CA LEU A 240 -9.73 -3.06 11.81
C LEU A 240 -9.62 -3.47 10.33
N ALA A 241 -10.19 -4.63 9.97
CA ALA A 241 -10.24 -5.05 8.57
C ALA A 241 -11.11 -4.11 7.71
N TYR A 242 -12.25 -3.66 8.22
CA TYR A 242 -13.06 -2.66 7.51
C TYR A 242 -12.44 -1.27 7.52
N HIS A 243 -11.72 -0.90 8.58
CA HIS A 243 -10.99 0.37 8.62
C HIS A 243 -9.86 0.46 7.56
N CYS A 244 -9.38 -0.68 7.04
CA CYS A 244 -8.46 -0.71 5.89
C CYS A 244 -9.16 -0.30 4.57
N LEU A 245 -10.49 -0.30 4.53
CA LEU A 245 -11.31 0.11 3.40
C LEU A 245 -12.26 1.29 3.71
N GLU A 246 -12.32 1.76 4.95
CA GLU A 246 -13.31 2.78 5.34
C GLU A 246 -13.03 4.13 4.69
N ILE A 247 -13.97 4.46 3.83
CA ILE A 247 -14.52 5.80 3.67
C ILE A 247 -15.17 6.16 5.01
N ASN A 248 -14.60 7.12 5.76
CA ASN A 248 -15.27 7.69 6.94
C ASN A 248 -16.62 8.33 6.58
#